data_AF-A0A931ED97-F1
#
_entry.id   AF-A0A931ED97-F1
#
_cell.length_a   1.000
_cell.length_b   1.000
_cell.length_c   1.000
_cell.angle_alpha   90.00
_cell.angle_beta   90.00
_cell.angle_gamma   90.00
#
_symmetry.space_group_name_H-M   'P 1'
#
loop_
_entity.id
_entity.type
_entity.pdbx_description
1 polymer ?
#
loop_
_entity_poly.entity_id
_entity_poly.type
_entity_poly.pdbx_seq_one_letter_code
_entity_poly.pdbx_strand_id
1 'polypeptide(L)' 'MIRAILFASFVFLVATFPATWLLMLFFGNVGHPLGYWGVLPLGIIVSMLLSGSSFRGLMGTR' A
#
# COMPACT_ATOMS: atom_id res chain seq x y z
N MET A 1 -1.17 1.72 -25.93
CA MET A 1 -0.56 0.67 -25.08
C MET A 1 0.36 1.27 -24.02
N ILE A 2 1.51 1.86 -24.38
CA ILE A 2 2.47 2.42 -23.39
C ILE A 2 1.84 3.44 -22.42
N ARG A 3 0.99 4.35 -22.92
CA ARG A 3 0.33 5.37 -22.09
C ARG A 3 -0.57 4.78 -21.01
N ALA A 4 -1.26 3.68 -21.31
CA ALA A 4 -2.14 3.02 -20.36
C ALA A 4 -1.35 2.34 -19.24
N ILE A 5 -0.21 1.72 -19.58
CA ILE A 5 0.69 1.09 -18.61
C ILE A 5 1.28 2.15 -17.68
N LEU A 6 1.79 3.25 -18.24
CA LEU A 6 2.33 4.35 -17.44
C LEU A 6 1.29 4.94 -16.47
N PHE A 7 0.06 5.13 -16.95
CA PHE A 7 -1.03 5.62 -16.12
C PHE A 7 -1.38 4.64 -15.00
N ALA A 8 -1.53 3.35 -15.33
CA ALA A 8 -1.82 2.31 -14.33
C ALA A 8 -0.69 2.18 -13.28
N SER A 9 0.57 2.23 -13.70
CA SER A 9 1.72 2.23 -12.79
C SER A 9 1.73 3.45 -11.88
N PHE A 10 1.39 4.63 -12.39
CA PHE A 10 1.31 5.84 -11.59
C PHE A 10 0.20 5.75 -10.53
N VAL A 11 -1.00 5.34 -10.95
CA VAL A 11 -2.14 5.12 -10.03
C VAL A 11 -1.78 4.08 -8.97
N PHE A 12 -1.15 2.98 -9.37
CA PHE A 12 -0.71 1.93 -8.46
C PHE A 12 0.28 2.44 -7.41
N LEU A 13 1.30 3.21 -7.81
CA LEU A 13 2.28 3.78 -6.88
C LEU A 13 1.64 4.76 -5.91
N VAL A 14 0.74 5.62 -6.39
CA VAL A 14 0.03 6.60 -5.54
C VAL A 14 -0.92 5.90 -4.57
N ALA A 15 -1.67 4.90 -5.03
CA ALA A 15 -2.60 4.15 -4.18
C ALA A 15 -1.88 3.36 -3.06
N THR A 16 -0.67 2.86 -3.34
CA THR A 16 0.12 2.08 -2.38
C THR A 16 0.96 2.98 -1.45
N PHE A 17 1.18 4.24 -1.84
CA PHE A 17 2.01 5.20 -1.11
C PHE A 17 1.70 5.34 0.38
N PRO A 18 0.42 5.45 0.82
CA PRO A 18 0.10 5.62 2.24
C PRO A 18 0.56 4.43 3.08
N ALA A 19 0.36 3.21 2.59
CA ALA A 19 0.76 2.00 3.29
C ALA A 19 2.28 1.87 3.38
N THR A 20 2.99 2.17 2.28
CA THR A 20 4.46 2.14 2.25
C THR A 20 5.06 3.17 3.20
N TRP A 21 4.51 4.38 3.26
CA TRP A 21 4.98 5.43 4.18
C TRP A 21 4.77 5.05 5.64
N LEU A 22 3.58 4.54 6.00
CA LEU A 22 3.30 4.06 7.36
C LEU A 22 4.26 2.94 7.77
N LEU A 23 4.53 1.98 6.90
CA LEU A 23 5.49 0.91 7.17
C LEU A 23 6.91 1.45 7.37
N MET A 24 7.35 2.43 6.59
CA MET A 24 8.67 3.06 6.78
C MET A 24 8.77 3.71 8.16
N LEU A 25 7.70 4.39 8.62
CA LEU A 25 7.65 4.94 9.97
C LEU A 25 7.72 3.85 11.05
N PHE A 26 6.96 2.77 10.88
CA PHE A 26 6.99 1.61 11.79
C PHE A 26 8.40 1.00 11.87
N PHE A 27 9.01 0.70 10.72
CA PHE A 27 10.35 0.12 10.66
C PHE A 27 11.41 1.08 11.22
N GLY A 28 11.30 2.38 10.97
CA GLY A 28 12.15 3.40 11.59
C GLY A 28 12.01 3.42 13.12
N ASN A 29 10.80 3.23 13.64
CA ASN A 29 10.53 3.24 15.08
C ASN A 29 10.96 1.94 15.79
N VAL A 30 11.16 0.84 15.05
CA VAL A 30 11.67 -0.45 15.57
C VAL A 30 13.20 -0.55 15.42
N GLY A 31 13.86 0.53 14.97
CA GLY A 31 15.33 0.58 14.81
C GLY A 31 15.84 -0.10 13.54
N HIS A 32 14.97 -0.39 12.58
CA HIS A 32 15.35 -0.96 11.28
C HIS A 32 14.97 0.00 10.14
N PRO A 33 15.62 1.17 9.99
CA PRO A 33 15.23 2.18 9.02
C PRO A 33 15.42 1.67 7.59
N LEU A 34 14.33 1.28 6.95
CA LEU A 34 14.28 0.84 5.55
C LEU A 34 13.84 2.00 4.65
N GLY A 35 14.51 2.15 3.51
CA GLY A 35 14.13 3.12 2.48
C GLY A 35 12.87 2.71 1.71
N TYR A 36 12.31 3.65 0.95
CA TYR A 36 11.06 3.45 0.18
C TYR A 36 11.09 2.20 -0.69
N TRP A 37 12.16 2.03 -1.46
CA TRP A 37 12.33 0.86 -2.34
C TRP A 37 12.44 -0.47 -1.58
N GLY A 38 12.92 -0.46 -0.34
CA GLY A 38 12.99 -1.65 0.52
C GLY A 38 11.63 -2.00 1.14
N VAL A 39 10.79 -1.00 1.41
CA VAL A 39 9.47 -1.19 2.03
C VAL A 39 8.35 -1.35 1.00
N LEU A 40 8.56 -0.91 -0.24
CA LEU A 40 7.56 -0.94 -1.32
C LEU A 40 6.94 -2.33 -1.53
N PRO A 41 7.69 -3.45 -1.59
CA PRO A 41 7.09 -4.77 -1.75
C PRO A 41 6.11 -5.12 -0.62
N LEU A 42 6.47 -4.81 0.63
CA LEU A 42 5.59 -5.02 1.79
C LEU A 42 4.38 -4.08 1.77
N GLY A 43 4.56 -2.83 1.36
CA GLY A 43 3.46 -1.87 1.20
C GLY A 43 2.39 -2.34 0.20
N ILE A 44 2.80 -3.01 -0.88
CA ILE A 44 1.88 -3.63 -1.85
C ILE A 44 1.06 -4.73 -1.17
N ILE A 45 1.71 -5.65 -0.44
CA ILE A 45 1.05 -6.75 0.27
C ILE A 45 0.05 -6.20 1.30
N VAL A 46 0.45 -5.20 2.09
CA VAL A 46 -0.41 -4.57 3.10
C VAL A 46 -1.60 -3.85 2.47
N SER A 47 -1.41 -3.17 1.33
CA SER A 47 -2.51 -2.52 0.60
C SER A 47 -3.52 -3.54 0.07
N MET A 48 -3.05 -4.68 -0.45
CA MET A 48 -3.91 -5.79 -0.87
C MET A 48 -4.72 -6.35 0.31
N LEU A 49 -4.09 -6.52 1.47
CA LEU A 49 -4.75 -7.01 2.69
C LEU A 49 -5.82 -6.03 3.19
N LEU A 50 -5.48 -4.73 3.27
CA LEU A 50 -6.39 -3.67 3.69
C LEU A 50 -7.61 -3.59 2.77
N SER A 51 -7.39 -3.66 1.46
CA SER A 51 -8.47 -3.69 0.47
C SER A 51 -9.40 -4.90 0.68
N GLY A 52 -8.82 -6.09 0.93
CA GLY A 52 -9.61 -7.31 1.17
C GLY A 52 -10.41 -7.28 2.49
N SER A 53 -9.86 -6.68 3.54
CA SER A 53 -10.51 -6.58 4.85
C SER A 53 -11.66 -5.56 4.91
N SER A 54 -11.62 -4.52 4.08
CA SER A 54 -12.59 -3.42 4.09
C SER A 54 -13.95 -3.79 3.49
N PHE A 55 -14.08 -4.95 2.84
CA PHE A 55 -15.30 -5.38 2.14
C PHE A 55 -16.45 -5.81 3.08
N ARG A 56 -16.18 -6.07 4.36
CA ARG A 56 -17.16 -6.66 5.30
C ARG A 56 -18.00 -5.65 6.11
N GLY A 57 -17.72 -4.35 6.04
CA GLY A 57 -18.40 -3.33 6.86
C GLY A 57 -19.78 -2.88 6.36
N LEU A 58 -20.10 -3.10 5.08
CA LEU A 58 -21.35 -2.61 4.46
C LEU A 58 -22.50 -3.64 4.45
N MET A 59 -22.26 -4.85 4.98
CA MET A 59 -23.22 -5.96 4.95
C MET A 59 -23.75 -6.33 6.34
N GLY A 60 -23.81 -5.34 7.24
CA GLY A 60 -24.16 -5.51 8.65
C GLY A 60 -24.99 -4.36 9.22
N THR A 61 -26.01 -3.91 8.50
CA THR A 61 -27.11 -3.11 9.07
C THR A 61 -28.43 -3.66 8.55
N ARG A 62 -28.92 -4.68 9.24
CA ARG A 62 -30.34 -5.01 9.34
C ARG A 62 -30.65 -5.18 10.82
#